data_AF-A0A3L6M1A7-F1
#
_entry.id   AF-A0A3L6M1A7-F1
#
_cell.length_a   1.000
_cell.length_b   1.000
_cell.length_c   1.000
_cell.angle_alpha   90.00
_cell.angle_beta   90.00
_cell.angle_gamma   90.00
#
_symmetry.space_group_name_H-M   'P 1'
#
loop_
_entity.id
_entity.type
_entity.pdbx_description
1 polymer ?
#
loop_
_entity_poly.entity_id
_entity_poly.type
_entity_poly.pdbx_seq_one_letter_code
_entity_poly.pdbx_strand_id
1 'polypeptide(L)'
;MSQPPINNRFGQIFKALMLFCGLIWVWGMALMALWPWHKGGEWLAEFPIVAVCAPETVCAVPIGELSQARAEGKLISLQPPGEGGELAYEALHLQWKPGKNLIESKVSAWNFQTTVRYRIENETPVLLEYQEISAKVFLAAIAGALLSLIGIYYRKLRPARKAEA
;
A
#
# COMPACT_ATOMS: atom_id res chain seq x y z
N MET A 1 -1.40 -41.39 33.24
CA MET A 1 -1.37 -40.17 32.41
C MET A 1 -1.97 -40.50 31.06
N SER A 2 -3.26 -40.21 30.84
CA SER A 2 -3.92 -40.42 29.54
C SER A 2 -3.55 -39.27 28.60
N GLN A 3 -2.92 -39.58 27.47
CA GLN A 3 -2.70 -38.58 26.43
C GLN A 3 -4.05 -38.15 25.84
N PRO A 4 -4.29 -36.85 25.60
CA PRO A 4 -5.50 -36.40 24.95
C PRO A 4 -5.55 -36.98 23.52
N PRO A 5 -6.72 -37.45 23.04
CA PRO A 5 -6.85 -38.06 21.73
C PRO A 5 -6.37 -37.07 20.65
N ILE A 6 -5.61 -37.57 19.67
CA ILE A 6 -4.98 -36.80 18.59
C ILE A 6 -5.99 -35.86 17.88
N ASN A 7 -7.26 -36.29 17.76
CA ASN A 7 -8.36 -35.49 17.21
C ASN A 7 -8.61 -34.16 17.94
N ASN A 8 -8.35 -34.09 19.26
CA ASN A 8 -8.55 -32.86 20.04
C ASN A 8 -7.43 -31.83 19.78
N ARG A 9 -6.18 -32.28 19.55
CA ARG A 9 -5.06 -31.38 19.28
C ARG A 9 -5.13 -30.79 17.88
N PHE A 10 -5.45 -31.61 16.87
CA PHE A 10 -5.62 -31.14 15.50
C PHE A 10 -6.75 -30.11 15.39
N GLY A 11 -7.91 -30.37 16.01
CA GLY A 11 -9.03 -29.44 15.98
C GLY A 11 -8.73 -28.09 16.64
N GLN A 12 -7.92 -28.08 17.71
CA GLN A 12 -7.48 -26.83 18.35
C GLN A 12 -6.51 -26.04 17.47
N ILE A 13 -5.53 -26.71 16.85
CA ILE A 13 -4.58 -26.09 15.92
C ILE A 13 -5.32 -25.52 14.71
N PHE A 14 -6.24 -26.28 14.11
CA PHE A 14 -7.04 -25.83 12.98
C PHE A 14 -7.88 -24.59 13.32
N LYS A 15 -8.54 -24.57 14.49
CA LYS A 15 -9.28 -23.39 14.98
C LYS A 15 -8.36 -22.19 15.20
N ALA A 16 -7.16 -22.40 15.76
CA ALA A 16 -6.19 -21.33 15.93
C ALA A 16 -5.72 -20.76 14.58
N LEU A 17 -5.48 -21.62 13.58
CA LEU A 17 -5.13 -21.22 12.23
C LEU A 17 -6.25 -20.42 11.55
N MET A 18 -7.49 -20.87 11.63
CA MET A 18 -8.62 -20.13 11.07
C MET A 18 -8.78 -18.74 11.72
N LEU A 19 -8.66 -18.68 13.04
CA LEU A 19 -8.70 -17.41 13.78
C LEU A 19 -7.54 -16.50 13.38
N PHE A 20 -6.34 -17.06 13.21
CA PHE A 20 -5.17 -16.32 12.75
C PHE A 20 -5.39 -15.74 11.35
N CYS A 21 -5.90 -16.51 10.39
CA CYS A 21 -6.24 -16.01 9.05
C CYS A 21 -7.25 -14.87 9.11
N GLY A 22 -8.30 -14.98 9.93
CA GLY A 22 -9.26 -13.90 10.14
C GLY A 22 -8.63 -12.65 10.75
N LEU A 23 -7.73 -12.82 11.72
CA LEU A 23 -7.00 -11.70 12.35
C LEU A 23 -6.05 -11.01 11.37
N ILE A 24 -5.36 -11.75 10.49
CA ILE A 24 -4.55 -11.14 9.42
C ILE A 24 -5.42 -10.25 8.55
N TRP A 25 -6.63 -10.70 8.19
CA TRP A 25 -7.53 -9.92 7.35
C TRP A 25 -7.98 -8.63 8.05
N VAL A 26 -8.39 -8.71 9.33
CA VAL A 26 -8.77 -7.54 10.13
C VAL A 26 -7.61 -6.54 10.25
N TRP A 27 -6.42 -7.01 10.60
CA TRP A 27 -5.24 -6.16 10.71
C TRP A 27 -4.80 -5.60 9.36
N GLY A 28 -4.85 -6.39 8.28
CA GLY A 28 -4.52 -5.94 6.93
C GLY A 28 -5.43 -4.81 6.47
N MET A 29 -6.75 -4.96 6.64
CA MET A 29 -7.72 -3.92 6.31
C MET A 29 -7.54 -2.66 7.16
N ALA A 30 -7.34 -2.83 8.48
CA ALA A 30 -7.10 -1.72 9.38
C ALA A 30 -5.81 -0.96 9.02
N LEU A 31 -4.73 -1.68 8.75
CA LEU A 31 -3.45 -1.09 8.37
C LEU A 31 -3.53 -0.43 7.00
N MET A 32 -4.20 -1.00 5.99
CA MET A 32 -4.38 -0.32 4.70
C MET A 32 -5.15 1.00 4.84
N ALA A 33 -6.17 1.04 5.71
CA ALA A 33 -6.95 2.24 5.95
C ALA A 33 -6.20 3.31 6.76
N LEU A 34 -5.34 2.88 7.69
CA LEU A 34 -4.63 3.75 8.64
C LEU A 34 -3.15 3.93 8.29
N TRP A 35 -2.68 3.38 7.16
CA TRP A 35 -1.26 3.41 6.82
C TRP A 35 -0.81 4.85 6.68
N PRO A 36 0.27 5.26 7.37
CA PRO A 36 0.66 6.66 7.39
C PRO A 36 1.06 7.14 6.00
N TRP A 37 0.72 8.39 5.72
CA TRP A 37 1.31 9.15 4.64
C TRP A 37 2.65 9.72 5.12
N HIS A 38 3.68 9.53 4.31
CA HIS A 38 4.98 10.13 4.54
C HIS A 38 5.06 11.45 3.75
N LYS A 39 5.46 12.53 4.42
CA LYS A 39 5.57 13.86 3.82
C LYS A 39 6.98 14.09 3.28
N GLY A 40 7.06 14.67 2.09
CA GLY A 40 8.31 14.97 1.42
C GLY A 40 9.16 13.71 1.14
N GLY A 41 10.45 13.93 0.92
CA GLY A 41 11.41 12.90 0.57
C GLY A 41 12.00 13.10 -0.83
N GLU A 42 12.92 12.23 -1.19
CA GLU A 42 13.39 12.12 -2.57
C GLU A 42 12.40 11.29 -3.38
N TRP A 43 12.21 11.68 -4.62
CA TRP A 43 11.45 10.88 -5.55
C TRP A 43 12.17 9.56 -5.85
N LEU A 44 11.41 8.47 -5.97
CA LEU A 44 11.93 7.25 -6.59
C LEU A 44 12.14 7.52 -8.08
N ALA A 45 13.38 7.38 -8.57
CA ALA A 45 13.76 7.71 -9.94
C ALA A 45 12.94 6.93 -10.98
N GLU A 46 12.56 5.71 -10.63
CA GLU A 46 11.73 4.78 -11.40
C GLU A 46 10.23 5.08 -11.34
N PHE A 47 9.76 6.00 -10.49
CA PHE A 47 8.34 6.28 -10.36
C PHE A 47 7.81 6.95 -11.64
N PRO A 48 6.88 6.30 -12.37
CA PRO A 48 6.32 6.88 -13.58
C PRO A 48 5.33 7.99 -13.23
N ILE A 49 5.56 9.19 -13.75
CA ILE A 49 4.59 10.27 -13.69
C ILE A 49 3.81 10.36 -15.00
N VAL A 50 2.56 10.79 -14.90
CA VAL A 50 1.69 10.99 -16.06
C VAL A 50 2.04 12.32 -16.70
N ALA A 51 2.23 12.31 -18.01
CA ALA A 51 2.49 13.48 -18.82
C ALA A 51 1.78 13.40 -20.17
N VAL A 52 1.82 14.48 -20.92
CA VAL A 52 1.42 14.52 -22.33
C VAL A 52 2.69 14.51 -23.17
N CYS A 53 2.85 13.48 -23.98
CA CYS A 53 3.96 13.31 -24.91
C CYS A 53 3.54 13.63 -26.35
N ALA A 54 4.52 13.93 -27.21
CA ALA A 54 4.29 14.07 -28.64
C ALA A 54 4.15 12.70 -29.33
N PRO A 55 3.18 12.53 -30.26
CA PRO A 55 2.11 13.45 -30.64
C PRO A 55 0.95 13.40 -29.62
N GLU A 56 0.59 14.54 -29.00
CA GLU A 56 -0.49 14.74 -27.99
C GLU A 56 -1.15 13.48 -27.39
N THR A 57 -0.37 12.62 -26.77
CA THR A 57 -0.82 11.36 -26.17
C THR A 57 -0.45 11.31 -24.70
N VAL A 58 -1.29 10.65 -23.89
CA VAL A 58 -0.96 10.40 -22.49
C VAL A 58 0.15 9.37 -22.43
N CYS A 59 1.23 9.71 -21.74
CA CYS A 59 2.38 8.86 -21.54
C CYS A 59 2.75 8.80 -20.06
N ALA A 60 3.46 7.73 -19.70
CA ALA A 60 4.12 7.60 -18.42
C ALA A 60 5.62 7.80 -18.63
N VAL A 61 6.23 8.70 -17.84
CA VAL A 61 7.67 8.95 -17.90
C VAL A 61 8.25 8.81 -16.49
N PRO A 62 9.29 7.98 -16.28
CA PRO A 62 9.99 7.90 -15.01
C PRO A 62 10.57 9.25 -14.62
N ILE A 63 10.48 9.60 -13.34
CA ILE A 63 10.91 10.93 -12.90
C ILE A 63 12.41 11.18 -13.16
N GLY A 64 13.25 10.14 -13.03
CA GLY A 64 14.67 10.22 -13.31
C GLY A 64 14.98 10.56 -14.78
N GLU A 65 14.05 10.27 -15.69
CA GLU A 65 14.21 10.46 -17.13
C GLU A 65 13.55 11.75 -17.65
N LEU A 66 12.84 12.51 -16.80
CA LEU A 66 12.09 13.69 -17.23
C LEU A 66 12.95 14.78 -17.85
N SER A 67 14.14 15.01 -17.27
CA SER A 67 15.06 16.03 -17.79
C SER A 67 15.52 15.70 -19.21
N GLN A 68 15.80 14.43 -19.47
CA GLN A 68 16.16 13.91 -20.78
C GLN A 68 14.97 13.94 -21.74
N ALA A 69 13.81 13.44 -21.34
CA ALA A 69 12.60 13.44 -22.16
C ALA A 69 12.16 14.86 -22.56
N ARG A 70 12.41 15.86 -21.70
CA ARG A 70 12.20 17.28 -22.00
C ARG A 70 13.22 17.79 -23.01
N ALA A 71 14.51 17.50 -22.81
CA ALA A 71 15.56 17.91 -23.73
C ALA A 71 15.38 17.32 -25.15
N GLU A 72 14.83 16.11 -25.23
CA GLU A 72 14.52 15.41 -26.49
C GLU A 72 13.21 15.88 -27.16
N GLY A 73 12.48 16.83 -26.55
CA GLY A 73 11.22 17.35 -27.09
C GLY A 73 10.07 16.33 -27.08
N LYS A 74 10.21 15.23 -26.32
CA LYS A 74 9.18 14.19 -26.20
C LYS A 74 8.03 14.60 -25.30
N LEU A 75 8.28 15.49 -24.33
CA LEU A 75 7.30 16.02 -23.38
C LEU A 75 6.68 17.32 -23.90
N ILE A 76 5.36 17.34 -24.03
CA ILE A 76 4.56 18.53 -24.35
C ILE A 76 4.15 19.24 -23.06
N SER A 77 3.63 18.49 -22.08
CA SER A 77 3.16 19.03 -20.80
C SER A 77 3.28 17.99 -19.70
N LEU A 78 3.64 18.43 -18.49
CA LEU A 78 3.56 17.58 -17.30
C LEU A 78 2.15 17.57 -16.69
N GLN A 79 1.27 18.46 -17.14
CA GLN A 79 -0.10 18.50 -16.65
C GLN A 79 -0.89 17.34 -17.29
N PRO A 80 -1.42 16.39 -16.50
CA PRO A 80 -2.22 15.30 -17.04
C PRO A 80 -3.50 15.84 -17.68
N PRO A 81 -3.98 15.26 -18.79
CA PRO A 81 -5.23 15.69 -19.41
C PRO A 81 -6.46 15.15 -18.67
N GLY A 82 -7.56 15.91 -18.71
CA GLY A 82 -8.89 15.50 -18.25
C GLY A 82 -9.08 15.46 -16.73
N GLU A 83 -10.19 14.82 -16.31
CA GLU A 83 -10.59 14.67 -14.89
C GLU A 83 -9.94 13.46 -14.18
N GLY A 84 -8.94 12.83 -14.79
CA GLY A 84 -8.28 11.62 -14.32
C GLY A 84 -8.30 10.51 -15.36
N GLY A 85 -7.53 9.45 -15.12
CA GLY A 85 -7.44 8.33 -16.04
C GLY A 85 -6.55 7.22 -15.55
N GLU A 86 -6.40 6.20 -16.41
CA GLU A 86 -5.58 5.03 -16.15
C GLU A 86 -4.74 4.69 -17.38
N LEU A 87 -3.51 4.24 -17.16
CA LEU A 87 -2.55 3.86 -18.19
C LEU A 87 -1.81 2.61 -17.72
N ALA A 88 -1.72 1.62 -18.61
CA ALA A 88 -0.81 0.50 -18.42
C ALA A 88 0.61 0.96 -18.78
N TYR A 89 1.55 0.72 -17.87
CA TYR A 89 2.97 1.04 -18.08
C TYR A 89 3.79 -0.18 -17.69
N GLU A 90 4.36 -0.87 -18.69
CA GLU A 90 5.07 -2.15 -18.49
C GLU A 90 4.19 -3.16 -17.75
N ALA A 91 4.65 -3.69 -16.60
CA ALA A 91 3.91 -4.58 -15.71
C ALA A 91 3.13 -3.83 -14.60
N LEU A 92 3.03 -2.51 -14.69
CA LEU A 92 2.41 -1.63 -13.71
C LEU A 92 1.13 -1.02 -14.25
N HIS A 93 0.22 -0.74 -13.32
CA HIS A 93 -1.00 0.00 -13.59
C HIS A 93 -0.90 1.38 -12.95
N LEU A 94 -0.87 2.43 -13.76
CA LEU A 94 -0.78 3.82 -13.33
C LEU A 94 -2.16 4.47 -13.41
N GLN A 95 -2.66 4.95 -12.29
CA GLN A 95 -3.91 5.71 -12.19
C GLN A 95 -3.57 7.13 -11.74
N TRP A 96 -4.25 8.14 -12.28
CA TRP A 96 -4.12 9.50 -11.77
C TRP A 96 -5.47 10.15 -11.57
N LYS A 97 -5.51 11.00 -10.55
CA LYS A 97 -6.65 11.82 -10.23
C LYS A 97 -6.19 13.26 -9.98
N PRO A 98 -6.63 14.22 -10.80
CA PRO A 98 -6.41 15.63 -10.51
C PRO A 98 -7.25 16.05 -9.29
N GLY A 99 -6.62 16.81 -8.40
CA GLY A 99 -7.25 17.50 -7.28
C GLY A 99 -7.06 19.02 -7.41
N LYS A 100 -7.54 19.78 -6.43
CA LYS A 100 -7.35 21.24 -6.38
C LYS A 100 -5.86 21.57 -6.17
N ASN A 101 -5.15 21.91 -7.25
CA ASN A 101 -3.71 22.18 -7.30
C ASN A 101 -2.82 21.03 -6.79
N LEU A 102 -3.29 19.80 -6.95
CA LEU A 102 -2.59 18.57 -6.57
C LEU A 102 -2.86 17.51 -7.63
N ILE A 103 -1.91 16.64 -7.89
CA ILE A 103 -2.11 15.41 -8.66
C ILE A 103 -1.85 14.24 -7.71
N GLU A 104 -2.83 13.35 -7.59
CA GLU A 104 -2.64 12.06 -6.94
C GLU A 104 -2.41 11.01 -8.02
N SER A 105 -1.24 10.38 -8.03
CA SER A 105 -0.91 9.28 -8.93
C SER A 105 -0.65 8.02 -8.12
N LYS A 106 -1.30 6.93 -8.54
CA LYS A 106 -1.18 5.62 -7.92
C LYS A 106 -0.59 4.66 -8.93
N VAL A 107 0.50 4.01 -8.55
CA VAL A 107 1.12 2.91 -9.28
C VAL A 107 0.82 1.63 -8.52
N SER A 108 0.30 0.63 -9.21
CA SER A 108 0.03 -0.68 -8.61
C SER A 108 0.52 -1.82 -9.47
N ALA A 109 1.08 -2.83 -8.80
CA ALA A 109 1.33 -4.16 -9.31
C ALA A 109 0.56 -5.19 -8.46
N TRP A 110 0.68 -6.47 -8.78
CA TRP A 110 0.00 -7.54 -8.05
C TRP A 110 0.39 -7.61 -6.55
N ASN A 111 1.59 -7.15 -6.19
CA ASN A 111 2.19 -7.28 -4.87
C ASN A 111 2.46 -5.95 -4.14
N PHE A 112 2.28 -4.81 -4.80
CA PHE A 112 2.47 -3.50 -4.17
C PHE A 112 1.59 -2.43 -4.79
N GLN A 113 1.36 -1.39 -4.01
CA GLN A 113 0.69 -0.18 -4.45
C GLN A 113 1.41 1.03 -3.83
N THR A 114 1.85 1.96 -4.66
CA THR A 114 2.45 3.22 -4.23
C THR A 114 1.59 4.37 -4.72
N THR A 115 1.04 5.14 -3.78
CA THR A 115 0.28 6.36 -4.08
C THR A 115 1.14 7.57 -3.75
N VAL A 116 1.23 8.50 -4.69
CA VAL A 116 2.01 9.72 -4.57
C VAL A 116 1.12 10.93 -4.82
N ARG A 117 1.30 11.95 -4.00
CA ARG A 117 0.67 13.26 -4.13
C ARG A 117 1.76 14.28 -4.43
N TYR A 118 1.61 14.97 -5.55
CA TYR A 118 2.58 15.96 -5.99
C TYR A 118 1.89 17.18 -6.59
N ARG A 119 2.66 18.26 -6.73
CA ARG A 119 2.27 19.46 -7.46
C ARG A 119 3.29 19.72 -8.54
N ILE A 120 2.86 20.36 -9.62
CA ILE A 120 3.76 20.87 -10.65
C ILE A 120 4.04 22.34 -10.34
N GLU A 121 5.28 22.67 -10.02
CA GLU A 121 5.74 24.04 -9.78
C GLU A 121 6.85 24.37 -10.78
N ASN A 122 6.69 25.42 -11.58
CA ASN A 122 7.65 25.79 -12.64
C ASN A 122 8.04 24.61 -13.55
N GLU A 123 7.05 23.81 -13.97
CA GLU A 123 7.25 22.58 -14.74
C GLU A 123 8.15 21.53 -14.06
N THR A 124 8.24 21.54 -12.74
CA THR A 124 8.92 20.50 -11.97
C THR A 124 7.94 19.81 -11.02
N PRO A 125 7.91 18.47 -11.00
CA PRO A 125 7.05 17.74 -10.08
C PRO A 125 7.66 17.77 -8.67
N VAL A 126 6.96 18.41 -7.73
CA VAL A 126 7.34 18.51 -6.32
C VAL A 126 6.56 17.48 -5.53
N LEU A 127 7.27 16.53 -4.92
CA LEU A 127 6.70 15.49 -4.06
C LEU A 127 6.18 16.12 -2.77
N LEU A 128 4.90 15.91 -2.47
CA LEU A 128 4.29 16.41 -1.24
C LEU A 128 4.12 15.28 -0.23
N GLU A 129 3.48 14.19 -0.66
CA GLU A 129 3.24 13.03 0.18
C GLU A 129 3.34 11.74 -0.63
N TYR A 130 3.76 10.66 0.01
CA TYR A 130 3.71 9.33 -0.56
C TYR A 130 3.22 8.30 0.45
N GLN A 131 2.58 7.25 -0.05
CA GLN A 131 2.09 6.13 0.71
C GLN A 131 2.45 4.84 -0.03
N GLU A 132 3.28 4.02 0.59
CA GLU A 132 3.71 2.73 0.05
C GLU A 132 2.97 1.60 0.80
N ILE A 133 2.06 0.94 0.10
CA ILE A 133 1.41 -0.30 0.56
C ILE A 133 2.14 -1.46 -0.11
N SER A 134 3.06 -2.07 0.63
CA SER A 134 3.88 -3.19 0.16
C SER A 134 3.90 -4.33 1.19
N ALA A 135 4.82 -5.28 1.01
CA ALA A 135 5.05 -6.38 1.94
C ALA A 135 5.22 -5.92 3.40
N LYS A 136 5.67 -4.68 3.64
CA LYS A 136 5.76 -4.07 4.99
C LYS A 136 4.42 -4.07 5.72
N VAL A 137 3.34 -3.68 5.03
CA VAL A 137 1.97 -3.65 5.59
C VAL A 137 1.52 -5.07 5.93
N PHE A 138 1.79 -6.02 5.02
CA PHE A 138 1.46 -7.42 5.23
C PHE A 138 2.20 -8.05 6.42
N LEU A 139 3.50 -7.78 6.56
CA LEU A 139 4.29 -8.22 7.71
C LEU A 139 3.79 -7.62 9.03
N ALA A 140 3.42 -6.33 9.03
CA ALA A 140 2.79 -5.70 10.18
C ALA A 140 1.44 -6.34 10.53
N ALA A 141 0.64 -6.73 9.53
CA ALA A 141 -0.61 -7.44 9.75
C ALA A 141 -0.41 -8.82 10.37
N ILE A 142 0.59 -9.58 9.92
CA ILE A 142 1.00 -10.85 10.52
C ILE A 142 1.39 -10.66 11.99
N ALA A 143 2.23 -9.66 12.29
CA ALA A 143 2.65 -9.36 13.65
C ALA A 143 1.46 -9.01 14.56
N GLY A 144 0.55 -8.13 14.09
CA GLY A 144 -0.67 -7.77 14.82
C GLY A 144 -1.57 -8.98 15.08
N ALA A 145 -1.72 -9.86 14.08
CA ALA A 145 -2.51 -11.08 14.20
C ALA A 145 -1.91 -12.07 15.21
N LEU A 146 -0.58 -12.26 15.22
CA LEU A 146 0.11 -13.10 16.20
C LEU A 146 -0.08 -12.57 17.62
N LEU A 147 0.14 -11.27 17.84
CA LEU A 147 -0.04 -10.64 19.16
C LEU A 147 -1.49 -10.77 19.65
N SER A 148 -2.45 -10.60 18.75
CA SER A 148 -3.88 -10.74 19.05
C SER A 148 -4.22 -12.18 19.41
N LEU A 149 -3.69 -13.16 18.66
CA LEU A 149 -3.88 -14.59 18.93
C LEU A 149 -3.30 -14.97 20.30
N ILE A 150 -2.07 -14.54 20.60
CA ILE A 150 -1.42 -14.74 21.90
C ILE A 150 -2.29 -14.14 23.01
N GLY A 151 -2.79 -12.92 22.85
CA GLY A 151 -3.66 -12.25 23.82
C GLY A 151 -4.97 -13.01 24.09
N ILE A 152 -5.61 -13.55 23.04
CA ILE A 152 -6.84 -14.34 23.15
C ILE A 152 -6.57 -15.64 23.93
N TYR A 153 -5.50 -16.37 23.61
CA TYR A 153 -5.19 -17.62 24.29
C TYR A 153 -4.66 -17.40 25.71
N TYR A 154 -3.89 -16.33 25.95
CA TYR A 154 -3.47 -15.95 27.30
C TYR A 154 -4.67 -15.62 28.20
N ARG A 155 -5.70 -14.93 27.66
CA ARG A 155 -6.97 -14.71 28.38
C ARG A 155 -7.70 -16.01 28.71
N LYS A 156 -7.71 -16.98 27.80
CA LYS A 156 -8.31 -18.30 28.06
C LYS A 156 -7.57 -19.10 29.15
N LEU A 157 -6.28 -18.85 29.33
CA LEU A 157 -5.45 -19.51 30.35
C LEU A 157 -5.49 -18.81 31.72
N ARG A 158 -6.07 -17.60 31.83
CA ARG A 158 -6.32 -17.00 33.14
C ARG A 158 -7.49 -17.75 33.79
N PRO A 159 -7.27 -18.50 34.90
CA PRO A 159 -8.39 -18.95 35.70
C PRO A 159 -9.17 -17.71 36.13
N ALA A 160 -10.50 -17.76 36.03
CA ALA A 160 -11.36 -16.77 36.67
C ALA A 160 -10.88 -16.68 38.12
N ARG A 161 -10.20 -15.58 38.47
CA ARG A 161 -9.90 -15.28 39.86
C ARG A 161 -11.26 -15.26 40.51
N LYS A 162 -11.53 -16.28 41.34
CA LYS A 162 -12.76 -16.41 42.10
C LYS A 162 -13.03 -15.04 42.71
N ALA A 163 -14.20 -14.49 42.41
CA ALA A 163 -14.79 -13.50 43.29
C ALA A 163 -15.09 -14.25 44.58
N GLU A 164 -14.13 -14.23 45.50
CA GLU A 164 -14.35 -14.56 46.91
C GLU A 164 -14.93 -13.29 47.53
N ALA A 165 -16.25 -13.31 47.70
CA ALA A 165 -17.02 -12.55 48.67
C ALA A 165 -17.97 -13.53 49.34
#